data_AF-A0A0D7WCT5-F1
#
_entry.id   AF-A0A0D7WCT5-F1
#
_cell.length_a   1.000
_cell.length_b   1.000
_cell.length_c   1.000
_cell.angle_alpha   90.00
_cell.angle_beta   90.00
_cell.angle_gamma   90.00
#
_symmetry.space_group_name_H-M   'P 1'
#
loop_
_entity.id
_entity.type
_entity.pdbx_description
1 polymer ?
#
loop_
_entity_poly.entity_id
_entity_poly.type
_entity_poly.pdbx_seq_one_letter_code
_entity_poly.pdbx_strand_id
1 'polypeptide(L)'
;MTTTLSFKLWQVYVFHAIAAFLVYLCVEITADKLPNQAGYAYLMLMFFKIGAFVLIFQESVFAKESLLKVESVALVIPLFLFLIIEAIAVARLLNSK
;
A
#
# COMPACT_ATOMS: atom_id res chain seq x y z
N MET A 1 14.16 27.30 0.42
CA MET A 1 14.75 26.29 -0.48
C MET A 1 13.62 25.37 -0.92
N THR A 2 13.31 25.32 -2.22
CA THR A 2 12.32 24.37 -2.76
C THR A 2 12.99 23.00 -2.86
N THR A 3 12.67 22.10 -1.93
CA THR A 3 13.14 20.72 -1.96
C THR A 3 12.52 20.00 -3.15
N THR A 4 13.31 19.77 -4.19
CA THR A 4 12.95 18.94 -5.34
C THR A 4 13.07 17.48 -4.92
N LEU A 5 11.94 16.79 -4.78
CA LEU A 5 11.90 15.35 -4.49
C LEU A 5 12.40 14.54 -5.70
N SER A 6 13.11 13.45 -5.45
CA SER A 6 13.61 12.54 -6.50
C SER A 6 12.50 11.76 -7.21
N PHE A 7 11.27 11.81 -6.68
CA PHE A 7 10.07 11.18 -7.22
C PHE A 7 8.89 12.14 -7.23
N LYS A 8 7.89 11.87 -8.07
CA LYS A 8 6.64 12.65 -8.04
C LYS A 8 5.70 12.06 -7.00
N LEU A 9 5.42 12.81 -5.94
CA LEU A 9 4.57 12.36 -4.84
C LEU A 9 3.21 11.83 -5.29
N TRP A 10 2.59 12.42 -6.33
CA TRP A 10 1.31 11.94 -6.86
C TRP A 10 1.35 10.48 -7.36
N GLN A 11 2.50 10.01 -7.87
CA GLN A 11 2.65 8.62 -8.34
C GLN A 11 2.57 7.63 -7.18
N VAL A 12 3.06 8.02 -6.00
CA VAL A 12 2.99 7.22 -4.77
C VAL A 12 1.53 7.05 -4.33
N TYR A 13 0.77 8.15 -4.31
CA TYR A 13 -0.65 8.11 -3.96
C TYR A 13 -1.47 7.26 -4.96
N VAL A 14 -1.21 7.41 -6.26
CA VAL A 14 -1.90 6.63 -7.29
C VAL A 14 -1.55 5.15 -7.20
N PHE A 15 -0.28 4.82 -6.96
CA PHE A 15 0.12 3.44 -6.70
C PHE A 15 -0.67 2.85 -5.52
N HIS A 16 -0.73 3.54 -4.38
CA HIS A 16 -1.44 3.02 -3.21
C HIS A 16 -2.96 2.94 -3.42
N ALA A 17 -3.56 3.88 -4.17
CA ALA A 17 -4.98 3.86 -4.49
C ALA A 17 -5.35 2.68 -5.40
N ILE A 18 -4.59 2.46 -6.48
CA ILE A 18 -4.81 1.30 -7.37
C ILE A 18 -4.58 0.00 -6.62
N ALA A 19 -3.48 -0.10 -5.86
CA ALA A 19 -3.19 -1.28 -5.07
C ALA A 19 -4.31 -1.57 -4.06
N ALA A 20 -4.80 -0.55 -3.33
CA ALA A 20 -5.89 -0.71 -2.37
C ALA A 20 -7.19 -1.20 -3.01
N PHE A 21 -7.54 -0.65 -4.17
CA PHE A 21 -8.69 -1.10 -4.94
C PHE A 21 -8.56 -2.57 -5.34
N LEU A 22 -7.39 -2.99 -5.85
CA LEU A 22 -7.12 -4.38 -6.22
C LEU A 22 -7.15 -5.32 -5.00
N VAL A 23 -6.56 -4.92 -3.88
CA VAL A 23 -6.59 -5.71 -2.64
C VAL A 23 -8.03 -5.91 -2.19
N TYR A 24 -8.84 -4.85 -2.14
CA TYR A 24 -10.23 -4.95 -1.74
C TYR A 24 -11.02 -5.90 -2.64
N LEU A 25 -10.90 -5.76 -3.97
CA LEU A 25 -11.59 -6.61 -4.93
C LEU A 25 -11.21 -8.09 -4.79
N CYS A 26 -9.91 -8.38 -4.64
CA CYS A 26 -9.43 -9.75 -4.43
C CYS A 26 -9.94 -10.35 -3.12
N VAL A 27 -9.97 -9.56 -2.04
CA VAL A 27 -10.50 -10.00 -0.74
C VAL A 27 -12.00 -10.23 -0.84
N GLU A 28 -12.76 -9.38 -1.53
CA GLU A 28 -14.20 -9.55 -1.75
C GLU A 28 -14.50 -10.85 -2.51
N ILE A 29 -13.82 -11.10 -3.63
CA ILE A 29 -13.96 -12.34 -4.40
C ILE A 29 -13.57 -13.56 -3.54
N THR A 30 -12.52 -13.44 -2.72
CA THR A 30 -12.10 -14.52 -1.83
C THR A 30 -13.12 -14.74 -0.72
N ALA A 31 -13.71 -13.68 -0.16
CA ALA A 31 -14.74 -13.79 0.87
C ALA A 31 -15.99 -14.50 0.35
N ASP A 32 -16.36 -14.29 -0.91
CA ASP A 32 -17.50 -14.95 -1.53
C ASP A 32 -17.26 -16.44 -1.80
N LYS A 33 -16.03 -16.81 -2.19
CA LYS A 33 -15.72 -18.21 -2.57
C LYS A 33 -15.15 -19.04 -1.43
N LEU A 34 -14.35 -18.42 -0.56
CA LEU A 34 -13.53 -19.03 0.49
C LEU A 34 -13.51 -18.11 1.74
N PRO A 35 -14.66 -17.89 2.40
CA PRO A 35 -14.79 -16.90 3.48
C PRO A 35 -13.76 -17.10 4.61
N ASN A 36 -13.51 -18.36 5.00
CA ASN A 36 -12.54 -18.70 6.04
C ASN A 36 -11.08 -18.38 5.68
N GLN A 37 -10.77 -18.10 4.42
CA GLN A 37 -9.41 -17.78 3.95
C GLN A 37 -9.24 -16.30 3.57
N ALA A 38 -10.29 -15.50 3.53
CA ALA A 38 -10.25 -14.13 3.04
C ALA A 38 -9.35 -13.20 3.88
N GLY A 39 -9.28 -13.43 5.20
CA GLY A 39 -8.32 -12.75 6.07
C GLY A 39 -6.86 -13.07 5.74
N TYR A 40 -6.56 -14.34 5.42
CA TYR A 40 -5.21 -14.75 4.99
C TYR A 40 -4.86 -14.20 3.60
N ALA A 41 -5.84 -14.12 2.70
CA ALA A 41 -5.67 -13.50 1.39
C ALA A 41 -5.32 -12.01 1.52
N TYR A 42 -5.98 -11.27 2.42
CA TYR A 42 -5.62 -9.88 2.73
C TYR A 42 -4.15 -9.75 3.19
N LEU A 43 -3.72 -10.58 4.15
CA LEU A 43 -2.34 -10.53 4.66
C LEU A 43 -1.33 -10.81 3.55
N MET A 44 -1.57 -11.82 2.72
CA MET A 44 -0.71 -12.15 1.57
C MET A 44 -0.62 -10.98 0.58
N LEU A 45 -1.77 -10.38 0.23
CA LEU A 45 -1.82 -9.24 -0.68
C LEU A 45 -1.12 -8.00 -0.12
N MET A 46 -1.15 -7.80 1.20
CA MET A 46 -0.40 -6.74 1.87
C MET A 46 1.11 -6.93 1.69
N PHE A 47 1.62 -8.16 1.82
CA PHE A 47 3.03 -8.46 1.54
C PHE A 47 3.38 -8.18 0.08
N PHE A 48 2.54 -8.61 -0.87
CA PHE A 48 2.77 -8.33 -2.30
C PHE A 48 2.75 -6.83 -2.61
N LYS A 49 1.82 -6.07 -2.02
CA LYS A 49 1.73 -4.62 -2.18
C LYS A 49 2.99 -3.92 -1.68
N ILE A 50 3.47 -4.28 -0.49
CA ILE A 50 4.70 -3.71 0.09
C ILE A 50 5.91 -4.10 -0.77
N GLY A 51 6.00 -5.35 -1.21
CA GLY A 51 7.06 -5.80 -2.11
C GLY A 51 7.07 -5.04 -3.43
N ALA A 52 5.91 -4.91 -4.08
CA ALA A 52 5.77 -4.14 -5.31
C ALA A 52 6.13 -2.66 -5.12
N PHE A 53 5.74 -2.05 -4.00
CA PHE A 53 6.12 -0.68 -3.66
C PHE A 53 7.63 -0.52 -3.59
N VAL A 54 8.32 -1.40 -2.86
CA VAL A 54 9.78 -1.36 -2.72
C VAL A 54 10.47 -1.55 -4.07
N LEU A 55 9.97 -2.43 -4.95
CA LEU A 55 10.55 -2.67 -6.27
C LEU A 55 10.35 -1.49 -7.23
N ILE A 56 9.16 -0.88 -7.25
CA ILE A 56 8.83 0.23 -8.15
C ILE A 56 9.53 1.52 -7.71
N PHE A 57 9.59 1.77 -6.40
CA PHE A 57 10.22 2.98 -5.84
C PHE A 57 11.62 2.72 -5.30
N GLN A 58 12.31 1.67 -5.78
CA GLN A 58 13.60 1.21 -5.26
C GLN A 58 14.66 2.32 -5.21
N GLU A 59 14.72 3.19 -6.21
CA GLU A 59 15.69 4.29 -6.25
C GLU A 59 15.44 5.29 -5.12
N SER A 60 14.17 5.58 -4.83
CA SER A 60 13.76 6.49 -3.75
C SER A 60 13.81 5.82 -2.38
N VAL A 61 13.70 4.49 -2.30
CA VAL A 61 13.76 3.73 -1.04
C VAL A 61 15.21 3.43 -0.64
N PHE A 62 16.10 3.15 -1.60
CA PHE A 62 17.50 2.76 -1.38
C PHE A 62 18.51 3.83 -1.82
N ALA A 63 18.08 5.09 -2.02
CA ALA A 63 18.97 6.20 -2.37
C ALA A 63 20.16 6.26 -1.37
N LYS A 64 21.38 6.22 -1.91
CA LYS A 64 22.63 6.14 -1.15
C LYS A 64 23.04 7.45 -0.49
N GLU A 65 22.63 8.58 -1.07
CA GLU A 65 22.72 9.85 -0.36
C GLU A 65 21.64 9.84 0.70
N SER A 66 22.01 10.07 1.96
CA SER A 66 21.11 10.03 3.11
C SER A 66 19.79 10.68 2.71
N LEU A 67 18.74 9.87 2.54
CA LEU A 67 17.42 10.38 2.20
C LEU A 67 17.20 11.58 3.11
N LEU A 68 16.99 12.75 2.51
CA LEU A 68 16.53 13.90 3.28
C LEU A 68 15.34 13.35 4.05
N LYS A 69 15.34 13.43 5.39
CA LYS A 69 14.30 12.83 6.26
C LYS A 69 12.88 13.04 5.71
N VAL A 70 12.67 14.14 4.99
CA VAL A 70 11.48 14.52 4.23
C VAL A 70 11.06 13.50 3.16
N GLU A 71 11.95 12.97 2.33
CA GLU A 71 11.63 11.99 1.26
C GLU A 71 11.15 10.65 1.83
N SER A 72 11.83 10.13 2.87
CA SER A 72 11.38 8.91 3.55
C SER A 72 10.00 9.11 4.19
N VAL A 73 9.77 10.25 4.83
CA VAL A 73 8.47 10.57 5.43
C VAL A 73 7.38 10.70 4.35
N ALA A 74 7.71 11.27 3.19
CA ALA A 74 6.78 11.41 2.07
C ALA A 74 6.41 10.08 1.39
N LEU A 75 7.21 9.02 1.55
CA LEU A 75 6.89 7.65 1.13
C LEU A 75 6.12 6.87 2.21
N VAL A 76 6.52 7.04 3.48
CA VAL A 76 5.97 6.29 4.61
C VAL A 76 4.56 6.76 5.00
N ILE A 77 4.28 8.08 4.95
CA ILE A 77 2.95 8.61 5.29
C ILE A 77 1.86 8.02 4.39
N PRO A 78 1.98 8.08 3.04
CA PRO A 78 1.00 7.45 2.15
C PRO A 78 0.86 5.95 2.41
N LEU A 79 1.97 5.23 2.62
CA LEU A 79 1.94 3.79 2.88
C LEU A 79 1.05 3.46 4.09
N PHE A 80 1.28 4.08 5.25
CA PHE A 80 0.47 3.80 6.45
C PHE A 80 -0.96 4.33 6.33
N LEU A 81 -1.17 5.48 5.69
CA LEU A 81 -2.51 6.03 5.49
C LEU A 81 -3.39 5.04 4.72
N PHE A 82 -2.88 4.50 3.60
CA PHE A 82 -3.64 3.53 2.81
C PHE A 82 -3.79 2.19 3.54
N LEU A 83 -2.74 1.69 4.21
CA LEU A 83 -2.82 0.43 4.96
C LEU A 83 -3.86 0.46 6.07
N ILE A 84 -3.99 1.57 6.80
CA ILE A 84 -5.00 1.71 7.86
C ILE A 84 -6.40 1.73 7.24
N ILE A 85 -6.60 2.51 6.18
CA ILE A 85 -7.90 2.58 5.48
C ILE A 85 -8.29 1.21 4.93
N GLU A 86 -7.35 0.50 4.30
CA GLU A 86 -7.55 -0.86 3.79
C GLU A 86 -7.88 -1.84 4.90
N ALA A 87 -7.14 -1.83 6.00
CA ALA A 87 -7.40 -2.71 7.14
C ALA A 87 -8.81 -2.50 7.69
N ILE A 88 -9.26 -1.25 7.81
CA ILE A 88 -10.62 -0.92 8.25
C ILE A 88 -11.64 -1.38 7.21
N ALA A 89 -11.43 -1.10 5.92
CA ALA A 89 -12.36 -1.48 4.85
C ALA A 89 -12.51 -3.00 4.76
N VAL A 90 -11.41 -3.74 4.82
CA VAL A 90 -11.39 -5.21 4.80
C VAL A 90 -12.01 -5.79 6.07
N ALA A 91 -11.68 -5.26 7.25
CA ALA A 91 -12.32 -5.71 8.49
C ALA A 91 -13.84 -5.52 8.44
N ARG A 92 -14.32 -4.41 7.90
CA ARG A 92 -15.75 -4.16 7.72
C ARG A 92 -16.37 -5.11 6.71
N LEU A 93 -15.71 -5.33 5.56
CA LEU A 93 -16.14 -6.29 4.54
C LEU A 93 -16.29 -7.69 5.13
N LEU A 94 -15.26 -8.19 5.81
CA LEU A 94 -15.26 -9.54 6.39
C LEU A 94 -16.26 -9.70 7.54
N ASN A 95 -16.50 -8.67 8.35
CA ASN A 95 -17.54 -8.71 9.39
C ASN A 95 -18.97 -8.60 8.83
N SER A 96 -19.12 -8.20 7.56
CA SER A 96 -20.42 -8.08 6.89
C SER A 96 -20.78 -9.27 6.01
N LYS A 97 -19.87 -10.22 5.83
CA LYS A 97 -20.03 -11.47 5.08
C LYS A 97 -20.34 -12.61 6.06
#